data_AF-A0A954B2I2-F1
#
_entry.id   AF-A0A954B2I2-F1
#
_cell.length_a   1.000
_cell.length_b   1.000
_cell.length_c   1.000
_cell.angle_alpha   90.00
_cell.angle_beta   90.00
_cell.angle_gamma   90.00
#
_symmetry.space_group_name_H-M   'P 1'
#
loop_
_entity.id
_entity.type
_entity.pdbx_description
1 polymer ?
#
loop_
_entity_poly.entity_id
_entity_poly.type
_entity_poly.pdbx_seq_one_letter_code
_entity_poly.pdbx_strand_id
1 'polypeptide(L)' 'MITSDLSDLDIAHLTADAARAAILPWFRHPDLRADNKAAGGFDPVTVADRAAETAMRAVLVAHRPDDAI' A
#
# COMPACT_ATOMS: atom_id res chain seq x y z
N MET A 1 0.11 -16.07 -29.46
CA MET A 1 0.03 -14.81 -28.70
C MET A 1 0.85 -15.05 -27.44
N ILE A 2 2.09 -14.54 -27.39
CA ILE A 2 2.93 -14.70 -26.20
C ILE A 2 2.47 -13.63 -25.22
N THR A 3 1.66 -14.02 -24.25
CA THR A 3 1.47 -13.23 -23.04
C THR A 3 2.84 -13.20 -22.37
N SER A 4 3.55 -12.07 -22.39
CA SER A 4 4.76 -11.98 -21.59
C SER A 4 4.32 -11.97 -20.13
N ASP A 5 4.67 -13.00 -19.38
CA ASP A 5 4.52 -12.97 -17.93
C ASP A 5 5.27 -11.75 -17.38
N LEU A 6 4.64 -11.03 -16.46
CA LEU A 6 5.25 -9.87 -15.81
C LEU A 6 6.49 -10.33 -15.02
N SER A 7 7.60 -9.60 -15.18
CA SER A 7 8.79 -9.83 -14.36
C SER A 7 8.55 -9.39 -12.91
N ASP A 8 9.40 -9.84 -11.99
CA ASP A 8 9.33 -9.40 -10.59
C ASP A 8 9.50 -7.88 -10.46
N LEU A 9 10.30 -7.26 -11.33
CA LEU A 9 10.47 -5.82 -11.37
C LEU A 9 9.20 -5.09 -11.81
N ASP A 10 8.49 -5.63 -12.81
CA ASP A 10 7.21 -5.07 -13.26
C ASP A 10 6.18 -5.15 -12.12
N ILE A 11 6.14 -6.27 -11.41
CA ILE A 11 5.23 -6.47 -10.26
C ILE A 11 5.62 -5.56 -9.10
N ALA A 12 6.91 -5.34 -8.85
CA ALA A 12 7.37 -4.40 -7.83
C ALA A 12 6.94 -2.96 -8.14
N HIS A 13 6.99 -2.53 -9.41
CA HIS A 13 6.46 -1.23 -9.82
C HIS A 13 4.94 -1.14 -9.63
N LEU A 14 4.18 -2.17 -10.04
CA LEU A 14 2.73 -2.23 -9.82
C LEU A 14 2.37 -2.16 -8.32
N THR A 15 3.15 -2.85 -7.49
CA THR A 15 3.00 -2.84 -6.03
C THR A 15 3.25 -1.45 -5.46
N ALA A 16 4.30 -0.76 -5.92
CA ALA A 16 4.62 0.61 -5.50
C ALA A 16 3.54 1.61 -5.94
N ASP A 17 3.00 1.48 -7.15
CA ASP A 17 1.92 2.33 -7.65
C ASP A 17 0.62 2.13 -6.84
N ALA A 18 0.28 0.89 -6.50
CA ALA A 18 -0.87 0.57 -5.65
C ALA A 18 -0.72 1.16 -4.24
N ALA A 19 0.46 1.00 -3.62
CA ALA A 19 0.77 1.61 -2.33
C ALA A 19 0.67 3.13 -2.38
N ARG A 20 1.26 3.76 -3.41
CA ARG A 20 1.20 5.21 -3.62
C ARG A 20 -0.24 5.71 -3.70
N ALA A 21 -1.09 5.06 -4.46
CA ALA A 21 -2.49 5.43 -4.59
C ALA A 21 -3.25 5.32 -3.26
N ALA A 22 -2.95 4.30 -2.45
CA ALA A 22 -3.56 4.09 -1.13
C ALA A 22 -3.08 5.11 -0.07
N ILE A 23 -1.81 5.49 -0.11
CA ILE A 23 -1.19 6.40 0.87
C ILE A 23 -1.50 7.87 0.57
N LEU A 24 -1.54 8.26 -0.70
CA LEU A 24 -1.61 9.68 -1.11
C LEU A 24 -2.78 10.48 -0.48
N PRO A 25 -4.00 9.94 -0.29
CA PRO A 25 -5.07 10.65 0.40
C PRO A 25 -4.73 11.06 1.84
N TRP A 26 -3.84 10.30 2.50
CA TRP A 26 -3.37 10.55 3.87
C TRP A 26 -2.14 11.46 3.92
N PHE A 27 -1.58 11.87 2.78
CA PHE A 27 -0.41 12.73 2.79
C PHE A 27 -0.82 14.18 3.04
N ARG A 28 -0.36 14.76 4.16
CA ARG A 28 -0.64 16.17 4.55
C ARG A 28 -2.14 16.50 4.56
N HIS A 29 -2.98 15.50 4.84
CA HIS A 29 -4.41 15.68 4.95
C HIS A 29 -4.74 16.73 6.05
N PRO A 30 -5.69 17.66 5.82
CA PRO A 30 -5.92 18.81 6.72
C PRO A 30 -6.26 18.41 8.16
N ASP A 31 -6.89 17.25 8.34
CA ASP A 31 -7.27 16.71 9.64
C ASP A 31 -6.10 16.00 10.36
N LEU A 32 -4.93 15.88 9.72
CA LEU A 32 -3.68 15.46 10.35
C LEU A 32 -3.08 16.63 11.13
N ARG A 33 -3.86 17.22 12.02
CA ARG A 33 -3.22 17.99 13.11
C ARG A 33 -2.36 16.98 13.84
N ALA A 34 -1.09 17.31 14.06
CA ALA A 34 -0.14 16.50 14.80
C ALA A 34 -0.52 16.41 16.30
N ASP A 35 -1.79 16.15 16.61
CA ASP A 35 -2.25 15.82 17.94
C ASP A 35 -1.84 14.38 18.20
N ASN A 36 -0.59 14.33 18.68
CA ASN A 36 -0.08 13.50 19.73
C ASN A 36 -0.70 12.11 19.84
N LYS A 37 0.19 11.10 19.81
CA LYS A 37 -0.04 9.67 20.07
C LYS A 37 -0.65 9.44 21.47
N ALA A 38 -1.85 9.93 21.71
CA ALA A 38 -2.54 9.92 22.98
C ALA A 38 -3.43 8.68 23.02
N ALA A 39 -2.86 7.58 23.52
CA ALA A 39 -3.43 6.38 24.18
C ALA A 39 -4.71 5.68 23.65
N GLY A 40 -5.45 6.24 22.70
CA GLY A 40 -6.67 5.69 22.08
C GLY A 40 -7.15 6.49 20.85
N GLY A 41 -6.37 7.48 20.39
CA GLY A 41 -6.68 8.35 19.25
C GLY A 41 -6.21 7.79 17.90
N PHE A 42 -6.95 8.16 16.86
CA PHE A 42 -6.71 7.86 15.46
C PHE A 42 -5.26 8.18 15.06
N ASP A 43 -4.49 7.14 14.70
CA ASP A 43 -3.15 7.30 14.13
C ASP A 43 -3.23 7.15 12.59
N PRO A 44 -3.29 8.27 11.86
CA PRO A 44 -3.42 8.26 10.41
C PRO A 44 -2.21 7.64 9.70
N VAL A 45 -1.02 7.64 10.33
CA VAL A 45 0.16 6.95 9.78
C VAL A 45 -0.10 5.45 9.76
N THR A 46 -0.61 4.91 10.88
CA THR A 46 -1.03 3.50 10.97
C THR A 46 -2.13 3.14 9.95
N VAL A 47 -3.06 4.05 9.64
CA VAL A 47 -4.11 3.80 8.63
C VAL A 47 -3.54 3.79 7.22
N ALA A 48 -2.68 4.76 6.88
CA ALA A 48 -2.03 4.81 5.57
C ALA A 48 -1.16 3.57 5.32
N ASP A 49 -0.39 3.14 6.32
CA ASP A 49 0.47 1.96 6.23
C ASP A 49 -0.34 0.67 6.06
N ARG A 50 -1.42 0.49 6.83
CA ARG A 50 -2.33 -0.66 6.69
C ARG A 50 -3.02 -0.69 5.33
N ALA A 51 -3.44 0.48 4.83
CA ALA A 51 -4.05 0.59 3.51
C ALA A 51 -3.05 0.25 2.40
N ALA A 52 -1.80 0.71 2.52
CA ALA A 52 -0.72 0.38 1.61
C ALA A 52 -0.44 -1.13 1.61
N GLU A 53 -0.25 -1.74 2.79
CA GLU A 53 0.00 -3.18 2.90
C GLU A 53 -1.13 -4.00 2.26
N THR A 54 -2.39 -3.64 2.53
CA THR A 54 -3.55 -4.31 1.93
C THR A 54 -3.53 -4.22 0.40
N ALA A 55 -3.23 -3.04 -0.15
CA ALA A 55 -3.15 -2.83 -1.59
C ALA A 55 -1.98 -3.61 -2.22
N MET A 56 -0.81 -3.60 -1.59
CA MET A 56 0.36 -4.36 -2.04
C MET A 56 0.11 -5.87 -2.02
N ARG A 57 -0.50 -6.40 -0.94
CA ARG A 57 -0.88 -7.82 -0.84
C ARG A 57 -1.84 -8.23 -1.96
N ALA A 58 -2.79 -7.37 -2.33
CA ALA A 58 -3.72 -7.67 -3.42
C ALA A 58 -3.02 -7.83 -4.78
N VAL A 59 -2.02 -6.99 -5.09
CA VAL A 59 -1.21 -7.12 -6.30
C VAL A 59 -0.42 -8.42 -6.29
N LEU A 60 0.22 -8.74 -5.17
CA LEU A 60 1.02 -9.97 -5.03
C LEU A 60 0.16 -11.24 -5.10
N VAL A 61 -1.02 -11.28 -4.48
CA VAL A 61 -1.96 -12.41 -4.61
C VAL A 61 -2.37 -12.63 -6.07
N ALA A 62 -2.52 -11.58 -6.86
CA ALA A 62 -2.92 -11.69 -8.26
C ALA A 62 -1.80 -12.19 -9.19
N HIS A 63 -0.54 -11.84 -8.90
CA HIS A 63 0.59 -12.08 -9.82
C HIS A 63 1.65 -13.07 -9.29
N ARG A 64 1.69 -13.32 -7.99
CA ARG A 64 2.61 -14.20 -7.25
C ARG A 64 1.88 -14.93 -6.10
N PRO A 65 0.85 -15.74 -6.39
CA PRO A 65 0.03 -16.39 -5.37
C PRO A 65 0.80 -17.43 -4.51
N ASP A 66 1.93 -17.93 -5.01
CA ASP A 66 2.77 -18.92 -4.33
C ASP A 66 3.85 -18.30 -3.45
N ASP A 67 4.04 -16.97 -3.51
CA ASP A 67 5.03 -16.24 -2.71
C ASP A 67 4.44 -15.82 -1.36
N ALA A 68 5.27 -15.84 -0.31
CA ALA A 68 4.88 -15.39 1.03
C ALA A 68 5.17 -13.89 1.26
N ILE A 69 4.40 -13.26 2.17
CA ILE A 69 4.51 -11.84 2.58
C ILE A 69 4.50 -11.72 4.10
#